data_AF-A0A7G9GQ28-F1
#
_entry.id   AF-A0A7G9GQ28-F1
#
_cell.length_a   1.000
_cell.length_b   1.000
_cell.length_c   1.000
_cell.angle_alpha   90.00
_cell.angle_beta   90.00
_cell.angle_gamma   90.00
#
_symmetry.space_group_name_H-M   'P 1'
#
loop_
_entity.id
_entity.type
_entity.pdbx_description
1 polymer ?
#
loop_
_entity_poly.entity_id
_entity_poly.type
_entity_poly.pdbx_seq_one_letter_code
_entity_poly.pdbx_strand_id
1 'polypeptide(L)' 'MCNLGESILKEGFEQGLKQGIEQGEIKSAIEHTKNLMESANIDINKAMNMLKLPENIKEVVIKELKKG' A
#
# COMPACT_ATOMS: atom_id res chain seq x y z
N MET A 1 -30.49 -24.19 -12.26
CA MET A 1 -29.23 -23.62 -12.81
C MET A 1 -29.12 -22.18 -12.34
N CYS A 2 -28.38 -21.93 -11.27
CA CYS A 2 -28.05 -20.57 -10.83
C CYS A 2 -26.70 -20.56 -10.11
N ASN A 3 -25.69 -21.14 -10.78
CA ASN A 3 -24.37 -21.37 -10.19
C ASN A 3 -23.35 -20.34 -10.73
N LEU A 4 -23.66 -19.70 -11.87
CA LEU A 4 -22.77 -18.75 -12.52
C LEU A 4 -22.77 -17.37 -11.84
N GLY A 5 -23.94 -16.87 -11.42
CA GLY A 5 -24.06 -15.59 -10.73
C GLY A 5 -23.38 -15.59 -9.36
N GLU A 6 -23.48 -16.70 -8.62
CA GLU A 6 -22.84 -16.86 -7.32
C GLU A 6 -21.31 -16.92 -7.45
N SER A 7 -20.78 -17.62 -8.47
CA SER A 7 -19.34 -17.64 -8.74
C SER A 7 -18.79 -16.26 -9.12
N ILE A 8 -19.47 -15.54 -10.01
CA ILE A 8 -19.04 -14.19 -10.43
C ILE A 8 -19.04 -13.22 -9.24
N LEU A 9 -20.07 -13.27 -8.39
CA LEU A 9 -20.15 -12.43 -7.19
C LEU A 9 -18.99 -12.74 -6.24
N LYS A 10 -18.70 -14.02 -6.00
CA LYS A 10 -17.60 -14.46 -5.14
C LYS A 10 -16.24 -14.00 -5.66
N GLU A 11 -15.98 -14.20 -6.95
CA GLU A 11 -14.74 -13.76 -7.59
C GLU A 11 -14.57 -12.23 -7.52
N GLY A 12 -15.64 -11.48 -7.79
CA GLY A 12 -15.63 -10.02 -7.70
C GLY A 12 -15.36 -9.53 -6.28
N PHE A 13 -15.94 -10.17 -5.26
CA PHE A 13 -15.69 -9.85 -3.87
C PHE A 13 -14.23 -10.14 -3.47
N GLU A 14 -13.70 -11.30 -3.83
CA GLU A 14 -12.30 -11.68 -3.54
C GLU A 14 -11.31 -10.72 -4.21
N GLN A 15 -11.56 -10.34 -5.46
CA GLN A 15 -10.73 -9.36 -6.17
C GLN A 15 -10.80 -7.98 -5.52
N GLY A 16 -12.01 -7.51 -5.19
CA GLY A 16 -12.21 -6.22 -4.53
C GLY A 16 -11.55 -6.15 -3.15
N LEU A 17 -11.67 -7.21 -2.35
CA LEU A 17 -11.00 -7.33 -1.05
C LEU A 17 -9.49 -7.28 -1.20
N LYS A 18 -8.93 -8.03 -2.15
CA LYS A 18 -7.48 -8.03 -2.43
C LYS A 18 -6.98 -6.64 -2.81
N GLN A 19 -7.67 -5.96 -3.74
CA GLN A 19 -7.33 -4.61 -4.16
C GLN A 19 -7.43 -3.61 -3.00
N GLY A 20 -8.45 -3.72 -2.16
CA GLY A 20 -8.65 -2.86 -1.00
C GLY A 20 -7.53 -3.00 0.03
N ILE A 21 -7.10 -4.23 0.33
CA ILE A 21 -5.97 -4.51 1.23
C ILE A 21 -4.68 -3.90 0.66
N GLU A 22 -4.38 -4.16 -0.62
CA GLU A 22 -3.16 -3.64 -1.26
C GLU A 22 -3.12 -2.10 -1.25
N GLN A 23 -4.24 -1.44 -1.54
CA GLN A 23 -4.33 0.02 -1.45
C GLN A 23 -4.15 0.54 -0.01
N GLY A 24 -4.68 -0.18 0.98
CA GLY A 24 -4.54 0.14 2.39
C GLY A 24 -3.08 0.07 2.85
N GLU A 25 -2.38 -1.00 2.48
CA GLU A 25 -0.96 -1.20 2.78
C GLU A 25 -0.10 -0.09 2.16
N ILE A 26 -0.34 0.28 0.90
CA ILE A 26 0.37 1.39 0.25
C ILE A 26 0.13 2.72 0.99
N LYS A 27 -1.12 3.05 1.33
CA LYS A 27 -1.44 4.29 2.05
C LYS A 27 -0.76 4.35 3.40
N SER A 28 -0.83 3.26 4.16
CA SER A 28 -0.17 3.13 5.46
C SER A 28 1.35 3.28 5.34
N ALA A 29 1.97 2.66 4.33
CA ALA A 29 3.40 2.79 4.09
C ALA A 29 3.82 4.24 3.82
N ILE A 30 3.05 4.99 3.01
CA ILE A 30 3.29 6.41 2.74
C ILE A 30 3.19 7.24 4.02
N GLU A 31 2.11 7.07 4.77
CA GLU A 31 1.86 7.82 6.01
C GLU A 31 2.93 7.53 7.07
N HIS A 32 3.24 6.27 7.33
CA HIS A 32 4.25 5.89 8.30
C HIS A 32 5.64 6.35 7.88
N THR A 33 5.97 6.29 6.58
CA THR A 33 7.25 6.83 6.09
C THR A 33 7.34 8.32 6.36
N LYS A 34 6.30 9.09 6.02
CA LYS A 34 6.24 10.55 6.27
C LYS A 34 6.36 10.88 7.76
N ASN A 35 5.54 10.23 8.60
CA ASN A 35 5.55 10.47 10.04
C ASN A 35 6.90 10.11 10.67
N LEU A 36 7.56 9.06 10.18
CA LEU A 36 8.89 8.66 10.66
C LEU A 36 9.98 9.65 10.21
N MET A 37 9.91 10.15 8.98
CA MET A 37 10.81 11.20 8.49
C MET A 37 10.71 12.45 9.36
N GLU A 38 9.49 12.89 9.68
CA GLU A 38 9.24 14.09 10.49
C GLU A 38 9.65 13.89 11.96
N SER A 39 9.25 12.77 12.57
CA SER A 39 9.51 12.52 14.00
C SER A 39 10.96 12.21 14.32
N ALA A 40 11.67 11.50 13.44
CA ALA A 40 13.07 11.11 13.64
C ALA A 40 14.07 12.02 12.90
N ASN A 41 13.58 13.01 12.13
CA ASN A 41 14.38 13.88 11.26
C ASN A 41 15.34 13.08 10.35
N ILE A 42 14.80 12.10 9.64
CA ILE A 42 15.55 11.23 8.72
C ILE A 42 15.05 11.35 7.28
N ASP A 43 15.90 10.99 6.33
CA ASP A 43 15.52 10.96 4.92
C ASP A 43 14.59 9.77 4.58
N ILE A 44 13.92 9.89 3.43
CA ILE A 44 12.97 8.91 2.92
C ILE A 44 13.56 7.50 2.78
N ASN A 45 14.80 7.36 2.30
CA ASN A 45 15.41 6.04 2.10
C ASN A 45 15.67 5.36 3.44
N LYS A 46 16.16 6.12 4.43
CA LYS A 46 16.38 5.61 5.77
C LYS A 46 15.06 5.21 6.44
N ALA A 47 14.00 6.02 6.30
CA ALA A 47 12.67 5.69 6.83
C ALA A 47 12.10 4.40 6.22
N MET A 48 12.12 4.25 4.91
CA MET A 48 11.62 3.03 4.23
C MET A 48 12.42 1.78 4.62
N ASN A 49 13.74 1.92 4.78
CA ASN A 49 14.59 0.81 5.24
C ASN A 49 14.30 0.42 6.69
N MET A 50 14.03 1.39 7.57
CA MET A 50 13.61 1.14 8.96
C MET A 50 12.25 0.44 9.03
N LEU A 51 11.31 0.84 8.17
CA LEU A 51 9.99 0.21 8.02
C LEU A 51 10.04 -1.13 7.28
N LYS A 52 11.21 -1.53 6.76
CA LYS A 52 11.43 -2.77 5.99
C LYS A 52 10.43 -2.94 4.84
N LEU A 53 10.12 -1.83 4.15
CA LEU A 53 9.17 -1.87 3.05
C LEU A 53 9.71 -2.75 1.90
N PRO A 54 8.86 -3.53 1.23
CA PRO A 54 9.25 -4.27 0.04
C PRO A 54 9.45 -3.32 -1.15
N GLU A 55 10.30 -3.71 -2.11
CA GLU A 55 10.79 -2.81 -3.16
C GLU A 55 9.66 -2.25 -4.05
N ASN A 56 8.65 -3.07 -4.34
CA ASN A 56 7.46 -2.65 -5.10
C ASN A 56 6.68 -1.51 -4.41
N ILE A 57 6.71 -1.44 -3.07
CA ILE A 57 6.05 -0.39 -2.31
C ILE A 57 6.94 0.84 -2.19
N LYS A 58 8.27 0.67 -2.07
CA LYS A 58 9.22 1.79 -1.97
C LYS A 58 9.12 2.72 -3.18
N GLU A 59 9.03 2.16 -4.40
CA GLU A 59 8.89 2.96 -5.61
C GLU A 59 7.63 3.85 -5.57
N VAL A 60 6.51 3.30 -5.11
CA VAL A 60 5.25 4.02 -4.96
C VAL A 60 5.37 5.11 -3.90
N VAL A 61 5.95 4.80 -2.75
CA VAL A 61 6.16 5.76 -1.65
C VAL A 61 7.05 6.93 -2.09
N ILE A 62 8.18 6.65 -2.76
CA ILE A 62 9.07 7.69 -3.31
C ILE A 62 8.31 8.58 -4.28
N LYS A 63 7.54 7.98 -5.19
CA LYS A 63 6.78 8.72 -6.20
C LYS A 63 5.73 9.62 -5.56
N GLU A 64 4.98 9.12 -4.56
CA GLU A 64 3.95 9.92 -3.90
C GLU A 64 4.52 11.03 -3.03
N LEU A 65 5.57 10.75 -2.25
CA LEU A 65 6.15 11.75 -1.35
C LEU A 65 6.99 12.82 -2.07
N LYS A 66 7.47 12.55 -3.30
CA LYS A 66 8.18 13.55 -4.13
C LYS A 66 7.27 14.41 -5.02
N LYS A 67 5.97 14.11 -5.09
CA LYS A 67 5.00 14.94 -5.83
C LYS A 67 4.62 16.22 -5.08
N GLY A 68 4.87 16.26 -3.76
CA GLY A 68 4.59 17.39 -2.89
C GLY A 68 5.70 18.43 -2.88
#